data_AF-A0AA41FJN2-F1
#
_entry.id   AF-A0AA41FJN2-F1
#
_cell.length_a   1.000
_cell.length_b   1.000
_cell.length_c   1.000
_cell.angle_alpha   90.00
_cell.angle_beta   90.00
_cell.angle_gamma   90.00
#
_symmetry.space_group_name_H-M   'P 1'
#
loop_
_entity.id
_entity.type
_entity.pdbx_description
1 polymer ?
#
loop_
_entity_poly.entity_id
_entity_poly.type
_entity_poly.pdbx_seq_one_letter_code
_entity_poly.pdbx_strand_id
1 'polypeptide(L)' 'MMNKKRVRETIFNLVDHWCSEEPIYRAVLPWIRGQISFAYMIEAITLSEKEELAQRLYEAKEDEHGNRFKDI' A
#
# COMPACT_ATOMS: atom_id res chain seq x y z
N MET A 1 18.98 -1.39 14.96
CA MET A 1 18.58 -1.78 13.59
C MET A 1 17.08 -1.99 13.57
N MET A 2 16.35 -1.46 12.58
CA MET A 2 14.89 -1.64 12.48
C MET A 2 14.55 -3.13 12.30
N ASN A 3 13.44 -3.55 12.88
CA ASN A 3 12.96 -4.93 12.77
C ASN A 3 12.18 -5.10 11.45
N LYS A 4 12.82 -5.71 10.44
CA LYS A 4 12.24 -5.93 9.10
C LYS A 4 10.91 -6.67 9.14
N LYS A 5 10.75 -7.67 10.04
CA LYS A 5 9.49 -8.41 10.22
C LYS A 5 8.36 -7.50 10.67
N ARG A 6 8.61 -6.63 11.66
CA ARG A 6 7.62 -5.65 12.12
C ARG A 6 7.27 -4.63 11.04
N VAL A 7 8.25 -4.18 10.25
CA VAL A 7 7.98 -3.26 9.13
C VAL A 7 7.07 -3.93 8.12
N ARG A 8 7.35 -5.17 7.72
CA ARG A 8 6.48 -5.95 6.82
C ARG A 8 5.04 -6.00 7.34
N GLU A 9 4.85 -6.48 8.57
CA GLU A 9 3.51 -6.60 9.19
C GLU A 9 2.77 -5.25 9.19
N THR A 10 3.49 -4.16 9.49
CA THR A 10 2.92 -2.80 9.51
C THR A 10 2.43 -2.37 8.12
N ILE A 11 3.21 -2.64 7.06
CA ILE A 11 2.83 -2.25 5.69
C ILE A 11 1.64 -3.05 5.19
N PHE A 12 1.62 -4.37 5.44
CA PHE A 12 0.48 -5.20 5.04
C PHE A 12 -0.80 -4.73 5.74
N ASN A 13 -0.74 -4.52 7.06
CA ASN A 13 -1.86 -3.96 7.81
C ASN A 13 -2.29 -2.60 7.25
N LEU A 14 -1.36 -1.70 6.96
CA LEU A 14 -1.68 -0.38 6.41
C LEU A 14 -2.46 -0.48 5.08
N VAL A 15 -2.06 -1.38 4.19
CA VAL A 15 -2.75 -1.60 2.90
C VAL A 15 -4.10 -2.27 3.12
N ASP A 16 -4.20 -3.27 4.00
CA ASP A 16 -5.46 -3.92 4.34
C ASP A 16 -6.49 -2.92 4.88
N HIS A 17 -6.05 -1.98 5.75
CA HIS A 17 -6.90 -0.92 6.29
C HIS A 17 -7.33 0.08 5.21
N TRP A 18 -6.44 0.43 4.28
CA TRP A 18 -6.79 1.30 3.16
C TRP A 18 -7.86 0.68 2.26
N CYS A 19 -7.82 -0.64 2.06
CA CYS A 19 -8.78 -1.38 1.27
C CYS A 19 -10.10 -1.71 2.01
N SER A 20 -10.24 -1.31 3.27
CA SER A 20 -11.45 -1.57 4.07
C SER A 20 -12.46 -0.41 4.00
N GLU A 21 -13.75 -0.71 4.20
CA GLU A 21 -14.87 0.26 4.10
C GLU A 21 -14.76 1.44 5.09
N GLU A 22 -13.98 1.30 6.17
CA GLU A 22 -13.74 2.35 7.15
C GLU A 22 -12.22 2.55 7.37
N PRO A 23 -11.55 3.40 6.58
CA PRO A 23 -10.14 3.69 6.80
C PRO A 23 -9.95 4.37 8.17
N ILE A 24 -9.33 3.66 9.11
CA ILE A 24 -9.03 4.12 10.48
C ILE A 24 -8.15 5.39 10.48
N TYR A 25 -7.38 5.60 9.40
CA TYR A 25 -6.46 6.72 9.25
C TYR A 25 -6.78 7.57 8.02
N ARG A 26 -6.70 8.90 8.15
CA ARG A 26 -6.60 9.85 7.02
C ARG A 26 -5.23 9.78 6.31
N ALA A 27 -4.68 8.58 6.15
CA ALA A 27 -3.49 8.41 5.34
C ALA A 27 -3.85 8.81 3.90
N VAL A 28 -3.00 9.60 3.24
CA VAL A 28 -3.20 9.92 1.82
C VAL A 28 -2.47 8.91 0.95
N LEU A 29 -3.04 8.54 -0.20
CA LEU A 29 -2.49 7.51 -1.10
C LEU A 29 -0.99 7.70 -1.43
N PRO A 30 -0.49 8.92 -1.72
CA PRO A 30 0.94 9.13 -1.96
C PRO A 30 1.83 8.76 -0.76
N TRP A 31 1.33 8.96 0.46
CA TRP A 31 2.06 8.60 1.68
C TRP A 31 2.18 7.09 1.83
N ILE A 32 1.08 6.35 1.61
CA ILE A 32 1.08 4.87 1.69
C ILE A 32 2.05 4.27 0.66
N ARG A 33 2.05 4.80 -0.58
CA ARG A 33 3.02 4.41 -1.61
C ARG A 33 4.48 4.67 -1.21
N GLY A 34 4.72 5.79 -0.52
CA GLY A 34 6.00 6.11 0.08
C GLY A 34 6.44 5.05 1.11
N GLN A 35 5.52 4.62 1.98
CA GLN A 35 5.80 3.59 2.99
C GLN A 35 6.13 2.22 2.36
N ILE A 36 5.40 1.81 1.32
CA ILE A 36 5.70 0.58 0.57
C ILE A 36 7.09 0.68 -0.07
N SER A 37 7.41 1.82 -0.70
CA SER A 37 8.71 2.03 -1.34
C SER A 37 9.85 1.99 -0.32
N PHE A 38 9.66 2.60 0.85
CA PHE A 38 10.59 2.52 1.96
C PHE A 38 10.83 1.08 2.43
N ALA A 39 9.76 0.31 2.65
CA ALA A 39 9.88 -1.08 3.08
C ALA A 39 10.66 -1.94 2.08
N TYR A 40 10.49 -1.71 0.77
CA TYR A 40 11.31 -2.35 -0.26
C TYR A 40 12.78 -1.92 -0.19
N MET A 41 13.07 -0.62 -0.04
CA MET A 41 14.45 -0.11 0.04
C MET A 41 15.24 -0.69 1.22
N ILE A 42 14.58 -0.99 2.34
CA ILE A 42 15.21 -1.64 3.49
C ILE A 42 15.13 -3.17 3.44
N GLU A 43 14.65 -3.74 2.33
CA GLU A 43 14.47 -5.17 2.09
C GLU A 43 13.57 -5.84 3.15
N ALA A 44 12.56 -5.13 3.66
CA ALA A 44 11.55 -5.70 4.54
C ALA A 44 10.45 -6.45 3.76
N ILE A 45 10.28 -6.11 2.49
CA ILE A 45 9.39 -6.77 1.52
C ILE A 45 10.14 -7.02 0.22
N THR A 46 9.69 -7.99 -0.56
CA THR A 46 10.23 -8.31 -1.88
C THR A 46 9.73 -7.33 -2.95
N LEU A 47 10.32 -7.39 -4.15
CA LEU A 47 9.82 -6.64 -5.30
C LEU A 47 8.38 -7.07 -5.67
N SER A 48 8.11 -8.38 -5.66
CA SER A 48 6.77 -8.90 -5.98
C SER A 48 5.71 -8.41 -4.99
N GLU A 49 6.05 -8.35 -3.70
CA GLU A 49 5.14 -7.85 -2.67
C GLU A 49 4.91 -6.35 -2.81
N LYS A 50 5.95 -5.58 -3.16
CA LYS A 50 5.80 -4.16 -3.47
C LYS A 50 4.81 -3.94 -4.62
N GLU A 51 4.92 -4.72 -5.69
CA GLU A 51 4.05 -4.63 -6.86
C GLU A 51 2.60 -5.03 -6.53
N GLU A 52 2.42 -6.14 -5.81
CA GLU A 52 1.12 -6.60 -5.32
C GLU A 52 0.44 -5.54 -4.44
N LEU A 53 1.14 -5.02 -3.43
CA LEU A 53 0.60 -4.01 -2.52
C LEU A 53 0.25 -2.72 -3.27
N ALA A 54 1.07 -2.31 -4.24
CA ALA A 54 0.77 -1.15 -5.07
C ALA A 54 -0.52 -1.38 -5.88
N GLN A 55 -0.68 -2.54 -6.52
CA GLN A 55 -1.86 -2.92 -7.30
C GLN A 55 -3.13 -2.87 -6.44
N ARG A 56 -3.10 -3.46 -5.25
CA ARG A 56 -4.24 -3.44 -4.31
C ARG A 56 -4.72 -2.03 -3.94
N LEU A 57 -3.79 -1.06 -3.83
CA LEU A 57 -4.15 0.34 -3.57
C LEU A 57 -4.90 1.01 -4.73
N TYR A 58 -4.68 0.56 -5.97
CA TYR A 58 -5.39 1.07 -7.15
C TYR A 58 -6.80 0.47 -7.25
N GLU A 59 -6.92 -0.85 -7.04
CA GLU A 59 -8.19 -1.58 -7.14
C GLU A 59 -9.22 -1.09 -6.12
N ALA A 60 -8.80 -0.82 -4.88
CA ALA A 60 -9.66 -0.29 -3.81
C ALA A 60 -10.12 1.17 -3.99
N LYS A 61 -9.94 1.74 -5.18
CA LYS A 61 -10.49 3.05 -5.56
C LYS A 61 -11.32 2.99 -6.85
N GLU A 62 -11.33 1.86 -7.56
CA GLU A 62 -12.14 1.70 -8.79
C GLU A 62 -13.62 1.40 -8.49
N ASP A 63 -13.94 1.07 -7.23
CA ASP A 63 -15.22 0.60 -6.73
C ASP A 63 -16.23 1.71 -6.32
N GLU A 64 -15.80 2.95 -6.09
CA GLU A 64 -16.74 4.04 -5.73
C GLU A 64 -17.12 4.97 -6.90
N HIS A 65 -16.32 5.06 -7.97
CA HIS A 65 -16.59 6.00 -9.07
C HIS A 65 -16.23 5.51 -10.49
N GLY A 66 -15.85 4.24 -10.69
CA GLY A 66 -15.81 3.63 -12.03
C GLY A 66 -14.97 4.34 -13.10
N ASN A 67 -13.94 5.11 -12.73
CA ASN A 67 -13.05 5.75 -13.69
C ASN A 67 -11.65 5.16 -13.60
N ARG A 68 -11.32 4.30 -14.59
CA ARG A 68 -9.96 3.94 -14.95
C ARG A 68 -9.17 5.21 -15.23
N PHE A 69 -8.03 5.38 -14.57
CA PHE A 69 -6.99 6.24 -15.10
C PHE A 69 -6.52 5.63 -16.43
N LYS A 70 -7.01 6.18 -17.54
CA LYS A 70 -6.15 6.35 -18.71
C LYS A 70 -5.00 7.22 -18.24
N ASP A 71 -3.79 6.71 -18.33
CA ASP A 71 -2.66 7.36 -18.97
C ASP A 71 -1.38 6.62 -18.57
N ILE A 72 -0.86 5.89 -19.56
CA ILE A 72 0.53 5.43 -19.66
C ILE A 72 1.38 6.66 -19.96
#